data_AF-U2KHF9-F1
#
_entry.id   AF-U2KHF9-F1
#
_cell.length_a   1.000
_cell.length_b   1.000
_cell.length_c   1.000
_cell.angle_alpha   90.00
_cell.angle_beta   90.00
_cell.angle_gamma   90.00
#
_symmetry.space_group_name_H-M   'P 1'
#
loop_
_entity.id
_entity.type
_entity.pdbx_description
1 polymer ?
#
loop_
_entity_poly.entity_id
_entity_poly.type
_entity_poly.pdbx_seq_one_letter_code
_entity_poly.pdbx_strand_id
1 'polypeptide(L)'
;MTTCIIAEKPSVARDIARIVGTNGKQDGYLASTPSADFQLEGNGYLVTWAMGHLIALAMPDTYGFSAYKAEDLPIRPNPFQLVVRQVRKDKEYVSAPAALKQLKVIRSCFDKADRIIVATDAGREGEPIFRYIYQYLGCRKPFERLLISSLTDKAIREGMANLKPRSY
;
A
#
# COMPACT_ATOMS: atom_id res chain seq x y z
N MET A 1 1.76 5.28 20.57
CA MET A 1 1.92 4.31 19.47
C MET A 1 1.15 4.78 18.26
N THR A 2 1.79 5.06 17.13
CA THR A 2 1.16 5.55 15.89
C THR A 2 0.91 4.37 14.96
N THR A 3 -0.31 4.27 14.40
CA THR A 3 -0.65 3.19 13.46
C THR A 3 -0.85 3.75 12.06
N CYS A 4 -0.17 3.17 11.06
CA CYS A 4 -0.42 3.50 9.65
C CYS A 4 -1.44 2.52 9.06
N ILE A 5 -2.53 3.03 8.49
CA ILE A 5 -3.49 2.24 7.71
C ILE A 5 -3.23 2.51 6.23
N ILE A 6 -3.01 1.47 5.43
CA ILE A 6 -2.84 1.57 3.99
C ILE A 6 -3.99 0.88 3.26
N ALA A 7 -4.78 1.67 2.52
CA ALA A 7 -5.85 1.17 1.66
C ALA A 7 -5.39 1.01 0.20
N GLU A 8 -6.20 0.38 -0.66
CA GLU A 8 -5.89 0.27 -2.09
C GLU A 8 -6.08 1.58 -2.87
N LYS A 9 -7.08 2.40 -2.48
CA LYS A 9 -7.51 3.58 -3.22
C LYS A 9 -7.98 4.71 -2.28
N PRO A 10 -7.96 5.98 -2.74
CA PRO A 10 -8.28 7.13 -1.90
C PRO A 10 -9.68 7.11 -1.28
N SER A 11 -10.68 6.51 -1.94
CA SER A 11 -12.04 6.46 -1.41
C SER A 11 -12.14 5.58 -0.16
N VAL A 12 -11.54 4.39 -0.19
CA VAL A 12 -11.52 3.45 0.93
C VAL A 12 -10.77 4.05 2.12
N ALA A 13 -9.63 4.70 1.86
CA ALA A 13 -8.90 5.43 2.90
C ALA A 13 -9.75 6.52 3.56
N ARG A 14 -10.54 7.28 2.79
CA ARG A 14 -11.44 8.30 3.35
C ARG A 14 -12.53 7.71 4.24
N ASP A 15 -13.12 6.59 3.83
CA ASP A 15 -14.15 5.91 4.62
C ASP A 15 -13.58 5.39 5.94
N ILE A 16 -12.40 4.75 5.90
CA ILE A 16 -11.71 4.28 7.10
C ILE A 16 -11.31 5.47 7.99
N ALA A 17 -10.73 6.52 7.39
CA ALA A 17 -10.29 7.71 8.10
C ALA A 17 -11.41 8.38 8.90
N ARG A 18 -12.62 8.46 8.33
CA ARG A 18 -13.81 8.96 9.01
C ARG A 18 -14.16 8.15 10.25
N ILE A 19 -14.00 6.83 10.19
CA ILE A 19 -14.32 5.92 11.30
C ILE A 19 -13.25 5.99 12.40
N VAL A 20 -11.97 6.06 12.04
CA VAL A 20 -10.87 6.14 13.02
C VAL A 20 -10.62 7.56 13.55
N GLY A 21 -11.48 8.52 13.19
CA GLY A 21 -11.42 9.90 13.69
C GLY A 21 -10.30 10.74 13.08
N THR A 22 -9.82 10.39 11.88
CA THR A 22 -8.80 11.17 11.16
C THR A 22 -9.40 12.11 10.13
N ASN A 23 -9.36 13.42 10.40
CA ASN A 23 -10.00 14.44 9.54
C ASN A 23 -9.01 15.39 8.85
N GLY A 24 -7.74 15.43 9.27
CA GLY A 24 -6.73 16.30 8.66
C GLY A 24 -6.28 15.79 7.30
N LYS A 25 -6.68 16.49 6.23
CA LYS A 25 -6.25 16.20 4.86
C LYS A 25 -4.81 16.64 4.64
N GLN A 26 -3.98 15.72 4.19
CA GLN A 26 -2.63 15.96 3.71
C GLN A 26 -2.52 15.43 2.27
N ASP A 27 -1.44 15.81 1.57
CA ASP A 27 -1.17 15.32 0.22
C ASP A 27 -0.79 13.83 0.27
N GLY A 28 -1.74 12.95 -0.10
CA GLY A 28 -1.55 11.50 -0.19
C GLY A 28 -1.82 10.71 1.11
N TYR A 29 -2.26 11.35 2.19
CA TYR A 29 -2.69 10.68 3.43
C TYR A 29 -3.61 11.57 4.29
N LEU A 30 -4.24 10.97 5.31
CA LEU A 30 -5.10 11.60 6.30
C LEU A 30 -4.51 11.39 7.69
N ALA A 31 -4.51 12.41 8.54
CA ALA A 31 -4.00 12.32 9.91
C ALA A 31 -4.70 13.32 10.83
N SER A 32 -4.96 12.91 12.07
CA SER A 32 -5.21 13.84 13.19
C SER A 32 -4.95 13.13 14.52
N THR A 33 -4.93 13.92 15.59
CA THR A 33 -5.06 13.42 16.97
C THR A 33 -6.39 12.68 17.13
N PRO A 34 -6.46 11.61 17.95
CA PRO A 34 -7.68 10.83 18.13
C PRO A 34 -8.89 11.72 18.46
N SER A 35 -10.05 11.45 17.86
CA SER A 35 -11.31 12.01 18.34
C SER A 35 -11.73 11.27 19.63
N ALA A 36 -12.46 11.96 20.51
CA ALA A 36 -12.89 11.40 21.80
C ALA A 36 -13.75 10.13 21.66
N ASP A 37 -14.38 9.93 20.50
CA ASP A 37 -15.39 8.89 20.25
C ASP A 37 -14.82 7.55 19.74
N PHE A 38 -13.50 7.46 19.47
CA PHE A 38 -12.87 6.24 18.98
C PHE A 38 -11.55 5.98 19.72
N GLN A 39 -11.64 5.21 20.82
CA GLN A 39 -10.49 4.77 21.59
C GLN A 39 -10.09 3.34 21.20
N LEU A 40 -9.13 3.23 20.29
CA LEU A 40 -8.24 2.08 20.20
C LEU A 40 -6.88 2.48 20.80
N GLU A 41 -6.15 1.55 21.41
CA GLU A 41 -4.83 1.81 22.00
C GLU A 41 -3.88 2.41 20.95
N GLY A 42 -3.53 3.70 21.07
CA GLY A 42 -2.64 4.36 20.12
C GLY A 42 -2.78 5.89 20.12
N ASN A 43 -1.64 6.57 19.93
CA ASN A 43 -1.50 8.03 19.92
C ASN A 43 -1.73 8.60 18.50
N GLY A 44 -2.74 8.08 17.78
CA GLY A 44 -3.16 8.56 16.46
C GLY A 44 -2.99 7.58 15.30
N TYR A 45 -3.76 7.84 14.23
CA TYR A 45 -3.75 7.09 12.97
C TYR A 45 -3.21 7.93 11.81
N LEU A 46 -2.45 7.28 10.93
CA LEU A 46 -2.07 7.80 9.62
C LEU A 46 -2.77 6.94 8.56
N VAL A 47 -3.74 7.48 7.84
CA VAL A 47 -4.48 6.73 6.82
C VAL A 47 -4.01 7.15 5.44
N THR A 48 -3.25 6.28 4.77
CA THR A 48 -2.78 6.47 3.40
C THR A 48 -3.40 5.44 2.47
N TRP A 49 -3.07 5.52 1.19
CA TRP A 49 -3.59 4.64 0.15
C TRP A 49 -2.54 4.36 -0.91
N ALA A 50 -2.65 3.20 -1.54
CA ALA A 50 -2.13 2.96 -2.87
C ALA A 50 -3.03 3.63 -3.92
N MET A 51 -2.61 3.61 -5.18
CA MET A 51 -3.45 4.02 -6.30
C MET A 51 -3.40 2.89 -7.33
N GLY A 52 -3.89 1.72 -6.92
CA GLY A 52 -3.57 0.45 -7.56
C GLY A 52 -2.09 0.10 -7.40
N HIS A 53 -1.53 -0.64 -8.35
CA HIS A 53 -0.12 -1.03 -8.33
C HIS A 53 0.82 0.18 -8.53
N LEU A 54 1.50 0.59 -7.45
CA LEU A 54 2.58 1.58 -7.52
C LEU A 54 3.92 0.94 -7.90
N ILE A 55 4.06 -0.34 -7.62
CA ILE A 55 5.23 -1.18 -7.89
C ILE A 55 4.81 -2.30 -8.85
N ALA A 56 5.69 -2.62 -9.80
CA ALA A 56 5.53 -3.68 -10.77
C ALA A 56 6.78 -4.57 -10.80
N LEU A 57 6.67 -5.74 -11.44
CA LEU A 57 7.83 -6.54 -11.79
C LEU A 57 8.63 -5.84 -12.88
N ALA A 58 9.96 -5.94 -12.82
CA ALA A 58 10.83 -5.41 -13.86
C ALA A 58 10.61 -6.14 -15.19
N MET A 59 10.78 -5.41 -16.30
CA MET A 59 10.68 -5.96 -17.64
C MET A 59 11.92 -6.81 -17.99
N PRO A 60 11.83 -7.73 -18.96
CA PRO A 60 12.97 -8.52 -19.45
C PRO A 60 14.21 -7.67 -19.76
N ASP A 61 14.03 -6.49 -20.33
CA ASP A 61 15.10 -5.52 -20.62
C ASP A 61 15.98 -5.21 -19.41
N THR A 62 15.38 -5.12 -18.21
CA THR A 62 16.12 -4.87 -16.94
C THR A 62 17.09 -6.02 -16.59
N TYR A 63 16.82 -7.22 -17.10
CA TYR A 63 17.64 -8.41 -16.91
C TYR A 63 18.58 -8.68 -18.11
N GLY A 64 18.67 -7.76 -19.07
CA GLY A 64 19.54 -7.87 -20.25
C GLY A 64 18.88 -8.49 -21.49
N PHE A 65 17.57 -8.76 -21.45
CA PHE A 65 16.82 -9.31 -22.59
C PHE A 65 16.11 -8.21 -23.38
N SER A 66 16.89 -7.37 -24.09
CA SER A 66 16.37 -6.20 -24.82
C SER A 66 15.69 -6.52 -26.15
N ALA A 67 15.81 -7.76 -26.64
CA ALA A 67 15.19 -8.23 -27.86
C ALA A 67 14.46 -9.54 -27.60
N TYR A 68 13.29 -9.71 -28.21
CA TYR A 68 12.54 -10.96 -28.11
C TYR A 68 13.19 -12.01 -29.02
N LYS A 69 13.92 -12.95 -28.41
CA LYS A 69 14.46 -14.12 -29.10
C LYS A 69 13.87 -15.40 -28.55
N ALA A 70 13.57 -16.34 -29.43
CA ALA A 70 13.04 -17.64 -29.01
C ALA A 70 14.02 -18.43 -28.13
N GLU A 71 15.33 -18.27 -28.36
CA GLU A 71 16.42 -18.92 -27.60
C GLU A 71 16.47 -18.50 -26.12
N ASP A 72 15.98 -17.31 -25.79
CA ASP A 72 15.96 -16.78 -24.43
C ASP A 72 14.75 -17.27 -23.61
N LEU A 73 13.80 -17.97 -24.25
CA LEU A 73 12.57 -18.43 -23.61
C LEU A 73 12.72 -19.82 -22.97
N PRO A 74 12.12 -20.04 -21.78
CA PRO A 74 11.38 -19.07 -20.97
C PRO A 74 12.29 -18.20 -20.11
N ILE A 75 12.06 -16.88 -20.13
CA ILE A 75 12.75 -15.94 -19.24
C ILE A 75 12.20 -16.11 -17.81
N ARG A 76 13.05 -16.58 -16.90
CA ARG A 76 12.71 -16.79 -15.48
C ARG A 76 13.71 -16.04 -14.60
N PRO A 77 13.49 -14.75 -14.32
CA PRO A 77 14.38 -13.98 -13.48
C PRO A 77 14.47 -14.54 -12.07
N ASN A 78 15.69 -14.60 -11.52
CA ASN A 78 15.92 -14.95 -10.14
C ASN A 78 17.03 -14.07 -9.55
N PRO A 79 16.73 -13.15 -8.63
CA PRO A 79 15.40 -12.83 -8.09
C PRO A 79 14.55 -12.02 -9.06
N PHE A 80 13.22 -12.03 -8.86
CA PHE A 80 12.35 -11.02 -9.47
C PHE A 80 12.67 -9.64 -8.87
N GLN A 81 12.96 -8.67 -9.74
CA GLN A 81 13.19 -7.29 -9.35
C GLN A 81 11.86 -6.51 -9.33
N LEU A 82 11.68 -5.70 -8.30
CA LEU A 82 10.55 -4.80 -8.15
C LEU A 82 10.97 -3.39 -8.56
N VAL A 83 10.20 -2.77 -9.45
CA VAL A 83 10.42 -1.42 -9.95
C VAL A 83 9.19 -0.56 -9.76
N VAL A 84 9.36 0.76 -9.68
CA VAL A 84 8.22 1.68 -9.72
C VAL A 84 7.47 1.48 -11.02
N ARG A 85 6.13 1.50 -10.97
CA ARG A 85 5.29 1.37 -12.17
C ARG A 85 5.78 2.33 -13.24
N GLN A 86 6.14 1.77 -14.39
CA GLN A 86 6.61 2.52 -15.54
C GLN A 86 5.42 3.01 -16.38
N VAL A 87 5.58 4.16 -17.02
CA VAL A 87 4.69 4.67 -18.06
C VAL A 87 5.52 4.96 -19.30
N ARG A 88 4.92 4.72 -20.47
CA ARG A 88 5.57 5.05 -21.74
C ARG A 88 5.56 6.56 -21.92
N LYS A 89 6.73 7.15 -22.06
CA LYS A 89 6.92 8.54 -22.46
C LYS A 89 7.77 8.52 -23.72
N ASP A 90 7.16 8.89 -24.84
CA ASP A 90 7.77 8.80 -26.16
C ASP A 90 8.23 7.36 -26.50
N LYS A 91 9.55 7.15 -26.64
CA LYS A 91 10.17 5.86 -26.93
C LYS A 91 10.72 5.15 -25.71
N GLU A 92 10.63 5.74 -24.52
CA GLU A 92 11.22 5.21 -23.30
C GLU A 92 10.15 4.91 -22.22
N TYR A 93 10.47 3.96 -21.35
CA TYR A 93 9.71 3.67 -20.15
C TYR A 93 10.35 4.42 -18.99
N VAL A 94 9.55 5.25 -18.32
CA VAL A 94 9.99 6.01 -17.15
C VAL A 94 9.06 5.76 -15.97
N SER A 95 9.60 5.84 -14.76
CA SER A 95 8.81 5.72 -13.53
C SER A 95 7.69 6.75 -13.50
N ALA A 96 6.46 6.30 -13.24
CA ALA A 96 5.28 7.16 -13.23
C ALA A 96 5.42 8.24 -12.14
N PRO A 97 5.37 9.55 -12.48
CA PRO A 97 5.55 10.62 -11.51
C PRO A 97 4.56 10.57 -10.34
N ALA A 98 3.29 10.25 -10.63
CA ALA A 98 2.27 10.07 -9.60
C ALA A 98 2.57 8.90 -8.65
N ALA A 99 3.11 7.79 -9.17
CA ALA A 99 3.49 6.65 -8.35
C ALA A 99 4.70 6.98 -7.46
N LEU A 100 5.72 7.66 -8.00
CA LEU A 100 6.86 8.15 -7.24
C LEU A 100 6.43 9.08 -6.09
N LYS A 101 5.52 10.01 -6.38
CA LYS A 101 4.98 10.94 -5.37
C LYS A 101 4.28 10.18 -4.24
N GLN A 102 3.37 9.27 -4.58
CA GLN A 102 2.61 8.51 -3.58
C GLN A 102 3.50 7.55 -2.79
N LEU A 103 4.49 6.91 -3.41
CA LEU A 103 5.46 6.06 -2.70
C LEU A 103 6.28 6.84 -1.66
N LYS A 104 6.66 8.09 -1.96
CA LYS A 104 7.34 8.96 -0.98
C LYS A 104 6.44 9.25 0.22
N VAL A 105 5.15 9.48 -0.02
CA VAL A 105 4.16 9.68 1.05
C VAL A 105 4.00 8.43 1.90
N ILE A 106 3.81 7.27 1.26
CA ILE A 106 3.68 5.98 1.96
C ILE A 106 4.92 5.69 2.80
N ARG A 107 6.12 5.93 2.27
CA ARG A 107 7.38 5.80 3.02
C ARG A 107 7.38 6.69 4.26
N SER A 108 7.02 7.97 4.12
CA SER A 108 6.92 8.89 5.26
C SER A 108 5.91 8.41 6.32
N CYS A 109 4.76 7.88 5.90
CA CYS A 109 3.76 7.31 6.81
C CYS A 109 4.29 6.05 7.51
N PHE A 110 4.95 5.16 6.77
CA PHE A 110 5.56 3.96 7.33
C PHE A 110 6.64 4.33 8.33
N ASP A 111 7.54 5.26 8.01
CA ASP A 111 8.64 5.69 8.90
C ASP A 111 8.13 6.26 10.23
N LYS A 112 6.98 6.96 10.23
CA LYS A 112 6.35 7.54 11.43
C LYS A 112 5.52 6.56 12.26
N ALA A 113 5.09 5.43 11.70
CA ALA A 113 4.22 4.48 12.39
C ALA A 113 5.00 3.42 13.16
N ASP A 114 4.45 2.88 14.24
CA ASP A 114 5.02 1.74 14.97
C ASP A 114 4.55 0.41 14.38
N ARG A 115 3.34 0.40 13.80
CA ARG A 115 2.68 -0.76 13.19
C ARG A 115 1.82 -0.35 11.98
N ILE A 116 1.52 -1.32 11.12
CA ILE A 116 0.75 -1.11 9.89
C ILE A 116 -0.54 -1.93 9.91
N ILE A 117 -1.65 -1.36 9.47
CA ILE A 117 -2.90 -2.08 9.15
C ILE A 117 -3.08 -2.05 7.63
N VAL A 118 -3.17 -3.23 7.03
CA VAL A 118 -3.36 -3.40 5.60
C VAL A 118 -4.85 -3.52 5.32
N ALA A 119 -5.40 -2.51 4.65
CA ALA A 119 -6.82 -2.42 4.26
C ALA A 119 -6.98 -2.44 2.73
N THR A 120 -6.10 -3.18 2.04
CA THR A 120 -6.29 -3.56 0.64
C THR A 120 -7.39 -4.61 0.52
N ASP A 121 -8.03 -4.73 -0.63
CA ASP A 121 -9.10 -5.70 -0.86
C ASP A 121 -8.71 -7.12 -0.42
N ALA A 122 -9.67 -7.85 0.14
CA ALA A 122 -9.51 -9.21 0.67
C ALA A 122 -9.34 -10.28 -0.44
N GLY A 123 -9.21 -9.87 -1.70
CA GLY A 123 -9.00 -10.75 -2.85
C GLY A 123 -7.52 -10.97 -3.18
N ARG A 124 -7.27 -11.88 -4.14
CA ARG A 124 -5.91 -12.22 -4.61
C ARG A 124 -5.12 -11.02 -5.13
N GLU A 125 -5.79 -10.07 -5.78
CA GLU A 125 -5.13 -8.89 -6.37
C GLU A 125 -4.71 -7.85 -5.32
N GLY A 126 -5.40 -7.79 -4.18
CA GLY A 126 -5.11 -6.80 -3.13
C GLY A 126 -3.80 -7.07 -2.39
N GLU A 127 -3.42 -8.34 -2.26
CA GLU A 127 -2.20 -8.75 -1.55
C GLU A 127 -0.91 -8.26 -2.24
N PRO A 128 -0.70 -8.47 -3.56
CA PRO A 128 0.46 -7.93 -4.28
C PRO A 128 0.61 -6.41 -4.19
N ILE A 129 -0.48 -5.64 -4.12
CA ILE A 129 -0.42 -4.17 -4.02
C ILE A 129 0.36 -3.77 -2.77
N PHE A 130 -0.05 -4.26 -1.59
CA PHE A 130 0.66 -3.98 -0.36
C PHE A 130 2.03 -4.66 -0.33
N ARG A 131 2.10 -5.95 -0.70
CA ARG A 131 3.33 -6.75 -0.57
C ARG A 131 4.48 -6.17 -1.36
N TYR A 132 4.24 -5.72 -2.60
CA TYR A 132 5.27 -5.13 -3.43
C TYR A 132 5.73 -3.77 -2.89
N ILE A 133 4.82 -2.93 -2.41
CA ILE A 133 5.19 -1.65 -1.77
C ILE A 133 6.03 -1.91 -0.53
N TYR A 134 5.59 -2.83 0.33
CA TYR A 134 6.27 -3.19 1.58
C TYR A 134 7.69 -3.72 1.33
N GLN A 135 7.84 -4.61 0.34
CA GLN A 135 9.14 -5.17 -0.06
C GLN A 135 10.04 -4.13 -0.73
N TYR A 136 9.51 -3.35 -1.68
CA TYR A 136 10.26 -2.32 -2.40
C TYR A 136 10.79 -1.22 -1.46
N LEU A 137 9.98 -0.81 -0.47
CA LEU A 137 10.41 0.16 0.55
C LEU A 137 11.31 -0.43 1.62
N GLY A 138 11.57 -1.75 1.61
CA GLY A 138 12.38 -2.43 2.61
C GLY A 138 11.78 -2.37 4.02
N CYS A 139 10.46 -2.21 4.14
CA CYS A 139 9.82 -2.05 5.44
C CYS A 139 9.89 -3.33 6.26
N ARG A 140 10.04 -3.19 7.59
CA ARG A 140 10.14 -4.29 8.55
C ARG A 140 9.14 -4.17 9.71
N LYS A 141 8.25 -3.18 9.65
CA LYS A 141 7.30 -2.88 10.73
C LYS A 141 6.23 -3.97 10.80
N PRO A 142 5.80 -4.37 12.01
CA PRO A 142 4.73 -5.35 12.15
C PRO A 142 3.46 -4.85 11.46
N PHE A 143 2.75 -5.77 10.81
CA PHE A 143 1.50 -5.45 10.14
C PHE A 143 0.40 -6.49 10.38
N GLU A 144 -0.83 -6.02 10.39
CA GLU A 144 -2.05 -6.83 10.49
C GLU A 144 -2.97 -6.51 9.30
N ARG A 145 -3.89 -7.42 8.95
CA ARG A 145 -4.84 -7.22 7.86
C ARG A 145 -6.23 -6.88 8.39
N LEU A 146 -6.82 -5.84 7.82
CA LEU A 146 -8.23 -5.50 7.95
C LEU A 146 -8.99 -6.21 6.83
N LEU A 147 -9.59 -7.36 7.13
CA LEU A 147 -10.39 -8.13 6.18
C LEU A 147 -11.87 -7.79 6.36
N ILE A 148 -12.37 -6.88 5.52
CA ILE A 148 -13.78 -6.47 5.50
C ILE A 148 -14.39 -6.78 4.15
N SER A 149 -15.61 -7.33 4.16
CA SER A 149 -16.39 -7.62 2.94
C SER A 149 -17.26 -6.43 2.50
N SER A 150 -17.32 -5.37 3.31
CA SER A 150 -18.14 -4.18 3.10
C SER A 150 -17.46 -2.94 3.70
N LEU A 151 -17.70 -1.77 3.10
CA LEU A 151 -17.22 -0.47 3.56
C LEU A 151 -18.23 0.25 4.48
N THR A 152 -19.27 -0.44 4.96
CA THR A 152 -20.19 0.12 5.95
C THR A 152 -19.47 0.44 7.26
N ASP A 153 -19.92 1.49 7.95
CA ASP A 153 -19.36 1.95 9.22
C ASP A 153 -19.27 0.81 10.26
N LYS A 154 -20.30 -0.06 10.30
CA LYS A 154 -20.33 -1.24 11.17
C LYS A 154 -19.23 -2.24 10.80
N ALA A 155 -19.10 -2.61 9.53
CA ALA A 155 -18.10 -3.57 9.07
C ALA A 155 -16.66 -3.07 9.32
N ILE A 156 -16.40 -1.77 9.11
CA ILE A 156 -15.09 -1.18 9.40
C ILE A 156 -14.79 -1.25 10.91
N ARG A 157 -15.73 -0.86 11.77
CA ARG A 157 -15.54 -0.93 13.24
C ARG A 157 -15.30 -2.35 13.73
N GLU A 158 -16.13 -3.30 13.30
CA GLU A 158 -15.99 -4.72 13.65
C GLU A 158 -14.69 -5.34 13.12
N GLY A 159 -14.28 -4.97 11.90
CA GLY A 159 -13.03 -5.42 11.30
C GLY A 159 -11.80 -4.86 12.02
N MET A 160 -11.84 -3.60 12.45
CA MET A 160 -10.77 -2.97 13.22
C MET A 160 -10.61 -3.59 14.62
N ALA A 161 -11.69 -4.13 15.19
CA ALA A 161 -11.63 -4.90 16.44
C ALA A 161 -11.12 -6.34 16.24
N ASN A 162 -11.20 -6.88 15.03
CA ASN A 162 -10.88 -8.27 14.69
C ASN A 162 -9.78 -8.39 13.62
N LEU A 163 -8.71 -7.60 13.76
CA LEU A 163 -7.58 -7.63 12.85
C LEU A 163 -6.96 -9.03 12.79
N LYS A 164 -6.59 -9.45 11.57
CA LYS A 164 -5.96 -10.75 11.37
C LYS A 164 -4.44 -10.59 11.34
N PRO A 165 -3.70 -11.43 12.09
CA PRO A 165 -2.25 -11.42 12.01
C PRO A 165 -1.80 -11.87 10.61
N ARG A 166 -0.58 -11.49 10.25
CA ARG A 166 0.12 -11.82 9.00
C ARG A 166 -0.27 -13.20 8.46
N SER A 167 -1.09 -13.25 7.41
CA SER A 167 -1.24 -14.45 6.59
C SER A 167 0.03 -14.60 5.74
N TYR A 168 0.67 -15.75 5.89
CA TYR A 168 1.81 -16.19 5.08
C TYR A 168 1.37 -16.46 3.64
#